data_AF-A0A2J0N1Q1-F1
#
_entry.id   AF-A0A2J0N1Q1-F1
#
_cell.length_a   1.000
_cell.length_b   1.000
_cell.length_c   1.000
_cell.angle_alpha   90.00
_cell.angle_beta   90.00
_cell.angle_gamma   90.00
#
_symmetry.space_group_name_H-M   'P 1'
#
loop_
_entity.id
_entity.type
_entity.pdbx_description
1 polymer ?
#
loop_
_entity_poly.entity_id
_entity_poly.type
_entity_poly.pdbx_seq_one_letter_code
_entity_poly.pdbx_strand_id
1 'polypeptide(L)' 'MPYDASLDKEVFSKSHENDDGKITVSVHTYNNGPKKLQIVRENRDPEGALRFAKLGRMTKEEVQGVLPCIQEAIGSM' A
#
# COMPACT_ATOMS: atom_id res chain seq x y z
N MET A 1 -2.45 5.19 -27.42
CA MET A 1 -1.72 3.90 -27.41
C MET A 1 -2.57 2.89 -26.65
N PRO A 2 -2.66 1.63 -27.11
CA PRO A 2 -3.41 0.60 -26.39
C PRO A 2 -2.79 0.34 -25.01
N TYR A 3 -3.64 -0.02 -24.05
CA TYR A 3 -3.23 -0.42 -22.70
C TYR A 3 -2.40 -1.71 -22.79
N ASP A 4 -1.14 -1.66 -22.35
CA ASP A 4 -0.25 -2.80 -22.27
C ASP A 4 -0.01 -3.16 -20.80
N ALA A 5 -0.68 -4.21 -20.34
CA ALA A 5 -0.60 -4.68 -18.96
C ALA A 5 0.81 -5.16 -18.55
N SER A 6 1.70 -5.47 -19.51
CA SER A 6 3.08 -5.86 -19.20
C SER A 6 3.94 -4.71 -18.68
N LEU A 7 3.48 -3.47 -18.88
CA LEU A 7 4.15 -2.26 -18.41
C LEU A 7 3.77 -1.89 -16.96
N ASP A 8 2.79 -2.59 -16.39
CA ASP A 8 2.37 -2.44 -15.00
C ASP A 8 3.15 -3.42 -14.14
N LYS A 9 4.01 -2.90 -13.27
CA LYS A 9 4.94 -3.70 -12.46
C LYS A 9 4.83 -3.35 -10.99
N GLU A 10 4.63 -4.37 -10.18
CA GLU A 10 4.92 -4.33 -8.76
C GLU A 10 6.42 -4.55 -8.56
N VAL A 11 7.13 -3.55 -8.06
CA VAL A 11 8.59 -3.59 -7.90
C VAL A 11 9.02 -3.86 -6.46
N PHE A 12 8.09 -3.78 -5.52
CA PHE A 12 8.28 -4.07 -4.11
C PHE A 12 6.94 -4.42 -3.49
N SER A 13 6.92 -5.38 -2.57
CA SER A 13 5.75 -5.70 -1.74
C SER A 13 6.18 -6.38 -0.45
N LYS A 14 5.65 -5.90 0.66
CA LYS A 14 5.75 -6.55 1.97
C LYS A 14 4.42 -6.44 2.71
N SER A 15 4.04 -7.50 3.38
CA SER A 15 2.85 -7.57 4.22
C SER A 15 3.22 -7.76 5.69
N HIS A 16 2.39 -7.19 6.55
CA HIS A 16 2.30 -7.51 7.97
C HIS A 16 0.91 -8.09 8.22
N GLU A 17 0.86 -9.29 8.80
CA GLU A 17 -0.39 -10.04 9.03
C GLU A 17 -0.50 -10.42 10.51
N ASN A 18 -1.71 -10.28 11.05
CA ASN A 18 -2.09 -10.66 12.40
C ASN A 18 -3.51 -11.28 12.38
N ASP A 19 -4.10 -11.49 13.56
CA ASP A 19 -5.42 -12.11 13.68
C ASP A 19 -6.56 -11.28 13.06
N ASP A 20 -6.42 -9.95 13.10
CA ASP A 20 -7.40 -8.99 12.57
C ASP A 20 -7.37 -8.87 11.03
N GLY A 21 -6.24 -9.23 10.41
CA GLY A 21 -6.08 -9.21 8.97
C GLY A 21 -4.65 -8.90 8.53
N LYS A 22 -4.53 -8.30 7.35
CA LYS A 22 -3.26 -8.09 6.67
C LYS A 22 -3.15 -6.67 6.13
N ILE A 23 -2.01 -6.01 6.37
CA ILE A 23 -1.67 -4.73 5.75
C ILE A 23 -0.49 -4.96 4.81
N THR A 24 -0.62 -4.52 3.56
CA THR A 24 0.42 -4.66 2.55
C THR A 24 0.89 -3.29 2.08
N VAL A 25 2.20 -3.08 2.10
CA VAL A 25 2.89 -1.91 1.53
C VAL A 25 3.60 -2.36 0.27
N SER A 26 3.22 -1.76 -0.86
CA SER A 26 3.74 -2.13 -2.19
C SER A 26 4.14 -0.89 -2.99
N VAL A 27 5.03 -1.05 -3.97
CA VAL A 27 5.41 0.00 -4.91
C VAL A 27 5.09 -0.47 -6.32
N HIS A 28 4.30 0.33 -7.02
CA HIS A 28 3.84 0.04 -8.38
C HIS A 28 4.34 1.12 -9.34
N THR A 29 4.73 0.71 -10.54
CA THR A 29 4.86 1.59 -11.71
C THR A 29 3.88 1.12 -12.76
N TYR A 30 3.17 2.07 -13.38
CA TYR A 30 2.17 1.78 -14.40
C TYR A 30 2.62 2.45 -15.69
N ASN A 31 2.63 1.70 -16.79
CA ASN A 31 3.12 2.19 -18.08
C ASN A 31 4.53 2.83 -18.01
N ASN A 32 5.45 2.25 -17.22
CA ASN A 32 6.77 2.82 -16.88
C ASN A 32 6.72 4.24 -16.28
N GLY A 33 5.56 4.68 -15.80
CA GLY A 33 5.37 5.97 -15.15
C GLY A 33 5.99 6.04 -13.74
N PRO A 34 5.84 7.19 -13.07
CA PRO A 34 6.39 7.39 -11.73
C PRO A 34 5.96 6.29 -10.76
N LYS A 35 6.93 5.73 -10.02
CA LYS A 35 6.67 4.75 -8.98
C LYS A 35 5.82 5.39 -7.88
N LYS A 36 4.76 4.70 -7.47
CA LYS A 36 3.89 5.12 -6.37
C LYS A 36 3.82 4.04 -5.31
N LEU A 37 3.90 4.45 -4.06
CA LEU A 37 3.63 3.58 -2.93
C LEU A 37 2.11 3.39 -2.82
N GLN A 38 1.67 2.16 -2.53
CA GLN A 38 0.29 1.81 -2.26
C GLN A 38 0.22 1.04 -0.95
N ILE A 39 -0.70 1.44 -0.08
CA ILE A 39 -1.02 0.74 1.17
C ILE A 39 -2.43 0.19 1.06
N VAL A 40 -2.58 -1.09 1.31
CA VAL A 40 -3.87 -1.78 1.33
C VAL A 40 -4.03 -2.55 2.63
N ARG A 41 -5.28 -2.73 3.05
CA ARG A 41 -5.67 -3.56 4.18
C ARG A 41 -6.66 -4.61 3.69
N GLU A 42 -6.51 -5.82 4.18
CA GLU A 42 -7.47 -6.91 4.05
C GLU A 42 -7.95 -7.24 5.47
N ASN A 43 -9.16 -6.80 5.82
CA ASN A 43 -9.75 -7.07 7.14
C ASN A 43 -10.41 -8.45 7.12
N ARG A 44 -10.25 -9.22 8.18
CA ARG A 44 -11.03 -10.46 8.36
C ARG A 44 -12.40 -10.11 8.93
N ASP A 45 -13.47 -10.58 8.29
CA ASP A 45 -14.82 -10.46 8.82
C ASP A 45 -15.13 -11.60 9.83
N PRO A 46 -16.26 -11.55 10.56
CA PRO A 46 -16.62 -12.60 11.52
C PRO A 46 -16.79 -14.00 10.93
N GLU A 47 -16.97 -14.09 9.60
CA GLU A 47 -17.13 -15.34 8.85
C GLU A 47 -15.77 -15.84 8.31
N GLY A 48 -14.70 -15.09 8.54
CA GLY A 48 -13.33 -15.41 8.16
C GLY A 48 -12.92 -14.92 6.77
N ALA A 49 -13.81 -14.25 6.02
CA ALA A 49 -13.49 -13.74 4.70
C ALA A 49 -12.68 -12.43 4.77
N LEU A 50 -11.77 -12.24 3.80
CA LEU A 50 -10.93 -11.05 3.72
C LEU A 50 -11.60 -9.97 2.87
N ARG A 51 -11.84 -8.80 3.47
CA ARG A 51 -12.35 -7.61 2.79
C ARG A 51 -11.24 -6.62 2.50
N PHE A 52 -10.99 -6.40 1.22
CA PHE A 52 -10.03 -5.42 0.72
C PHE A 52 -10.48 -3.97 0.97
N ALA A 53 -9.54 -3.14 1.43
CA ALA A 53 -9.66 -1.69 1.55
C ALA A 53 -8.35 -1.02 1.15
N LYS A 54 -8.41 -0.04 0.26
CA LYS A 54 -7.24 0.79 -0.08
C LYS A 54 -7.07 1.88 0.98
N LEU A 55 -5.93 1.90 1.66
CA LEU A 55 -5.63 2.90 2.69
C LEU A 55 -5.00 4.16 2.11
N GLY A 56 -4.23 4.03 1.02
CA GLY A 56 -3.63 5.19 0.38
C GLY A 56 -2.75 4.84 -0.81
N ARG A 57 -2.47 5.88 -1.61
CA ARG A 57 -1.51 5.82 -2.71
C ARG A 57 -0.79 7.16 -2.79
N MET A 58 0.54 7.13 -2.79
CA MET A 58 1.36 8.33 -2.63
C MET A 58 2.56 8.32 -3.58
N THR A 59 3.02 9.51 -3.97
CA THR A 59 4.33 9.69 -4.61
C THR A 59 5.46 9.53 -3.59
N LYS A 60 6.70 9.51 -4.07
CA LYS A 60 7.86 9.45 -3.18
C LYS A 60 7.93 10.66 -2.25
N GLU A 61 7.66 11.85 -2.79
CA GLU A 61 7.71 13.12 -2.07
C GLU A 61 6.66 13.15 -0.94
N GLU A 62 5.43 12.72 -1.22
CA GLU A 62 4.36 12.60 -0.23
C GLU A 62 4.73 11.61 0.88
N VAL A 63 5.28 10.44 0.52
CA VAL A 63 5.75 9.44 1.50
C VAL A 63 6.84 10.03 2.39
N GLN A 64 7.83 10.72 1.82
CA GLN A 64 8.91 11.35 2.58
C GLN A 64 8.39 12.44 3.51
N GLY A 65 7.36 13.19 3.10
CA GLY A 65 6.74 14.22 3.93
C GLY A 65 5.91 13.66 5.09
N VAL A 66 5.16 12.58 4.87
CA VAL A 66 4.26 12.02 5.90
C VAL A 66 4.96 11.02 6.83
N LEU A 67 6.06 10.38 6.41
CA LEU A 67 6.74 9.37 7.20
C LEU A 67 7.18 9.89 8.60
N PRO A 68 7.77 11.09 8.75
CA PRO A 68 8.07 11.65 10.07
C PRO A 68 6.82 11.83 10.93
N CYS A 69 5.71 12.30 10.34
CA CYS A 69 4.45 12.46 11.06
C CYS A 69 3.89 11.13 11.57
N ILE A 70 4.01 10.05 10.76
CA ILE A 70 3.63 8.70 11.17
C ILE A 70 4.51 8.23 12.33
N GLN A 71 5.83 8.47 12.24
CA GLN A 71 6.77 8.10 13.30
C GLN A 71 6.49 8.83 14.61
N GLU A 72 6.16 10.13 14.55
CA GLU A 72 5.76 10.92 15.72
C GLU A 72 4.44 10.44 16.32
N ALA A 73 3.46 10.13 15.47
CA ALA A 73 2.16 9.62 15.91
C ALA A 73 2.29 8.31 16.71
N ILE A 74 3.22 7.43 16.34
CA ILE A 74 3.49 6.18 17.09
C ILE A 74 3.85 6.47 18.56
N GLY A 75 4.58 7.55 18.84
CA GLY A 75 4.94 7.91 20.22
C GLY A 75 3.77 8.43 21.07
N SER A 76 2.62 8.71 20.44
CA SER A 76 1.41 9.21 21.08
C SER A 76 0.28 8.17 21.14
N MET A 77 0.52 6.95 20.65
CA MET A 77 -0.44 5.84 20.62
C MET A 77 -0.28 4.88 21.80
#